data_AF-A0AAV5M7M2-F1
#
_entry.id   AF-A0AAV5M7M2-F1
#
_cell.length_a   1.000
_cell.length_b   1.000
_cell.length_c   1.000
_cell.angle_alpha   90.00
_cell.angle_beta   90.00
_cell.angle_gamma   90.00
#
_symmetry.space_group_name_H-M   'P 1'
#
loop_
_entity.id
_entity.type
_entity.pdbx_description
1 polymer ?
#
loop_
_entity_poly.entity_id
_entity_poly.type
_entity_poly.pdbx_seq_one_letter_code
_entity_poly.pdbx_strand_id
1 'polypeptide(L)'
;MPPNTVRRPSLEELETYALGQWECFLLQLISSGQSERQTNFSPSMMRIFQRGLLSQSRDKEAPRLTDSGFQFLLMDTNAQLWYIIREYISNSEEQGVDQADLIAFLLELSFHTTGEAYNTNTLTDEQKSMIKDLADLGLVKLQQGRKESWFIPTKLATNLSLSLTDSSSRKEVNSIIRFY
;
A
#
# COMPACT_ATOMS: atom_id res chain seq x y z
N MET A 1 12.25 -37.88 -0.81
CA MET A 1 11.67 -36.63 -0.25
C MET A 1 11.31 -35.74 -1.42
N PRO A 2 10.04 -35.39 -1.68
CA PRO A 2 9.75 -34.42 -2.71
C PRO A 2 10.33 -33.07 -2.31
N PRO A 3 10.77 -32.23 -3.25
CA PRO A 3 11.21 -30.89 -2.93
C PRO A 3 9.99 -30.12 -2.40
N ASN A 4 10.06 -29.61 -1.17
CA ASN A 4 9.09 -28.64 -0.66
C ASN A 4 9.25 -27.34 -1.48
N THR A 5 8.65 -27.33 -2.67
CA THR A 5 8.30 -26.11 -3.39
C THR A 5 7.17 -25.48 -2.59
N VAL A 6 7.39 -24.28 -2.07
CA VAL A 6 6.37 -23.55 -1.31
C VAL A 6 5.10 -23.48 -2.17
N ARG A 7 4.00 -24.05 -1.65
CA ARG A 7 2.74 -24.16 -2.39
C ARG A 7 2.27 -22.75 -2.77
N ARG A 8 2.06 -22.53 -4.07
CA ARG A 8 1.46 -21.29 -4.58
C ARG A 8 0.02 -21.19 -4.02
N PRO A 9 -0.36 -20.07 -3.41
CA PRO A 9 -1.70 -19.89 -2.88
C PRO A 9 -2.74 -19.90 -4.01
N SER A 10 -3.93 -20.40 -3.74
CA SER A 10 -5.08 -20.26 -4.64
C SER A 10 -5.52 -18.79 -4.73
N LEU A 11 -6.32 -18.47 -5.74
CA LEU A 11 -6.86 -17.12 -5.87
C LEU A 11 -7.75 -16.75 -4.67
N GLU A 12 -8.54 -17.69 -4.15
CA GLU A 12 -9.37 -17.50 -2.96
C GLU A 12 -8.54 -17.27 -1.69
N GLU A 13 -7.44 -18.02 -1.52
CA GLU A 13 -6.49 -17.82 -0.41
C GLU A 13 -5.82 -16.44 -0.50
N LEU A 14 -5.58 -15.93 -1.72
CA LEU A 14 -5.04 -14.59 -1.95
C LEU A 14 -6.05 -13.48 -1.69
N GLU A 15 -7.30 -13.65 -2.11
CA GLU A 15 -8.39 -12.70 -1.84
C GLU A 15 -8.65 -12.59 -0.33
N THR A 16 -8.71 -13.73 0.37
CA THR A 16 -8.85 -13.77 1.84
C THR A 16 -7.68 -13.08 2.53
N TYR A 17 -6.45 -13.33 2.06
CA TYR A 17 -5.25 -12.68 2.59
C TYR A 17 -5.30 -11.16 2.38
N ALA A 18 -5.62 -10.70 1.17
CA ALA A 18 -5.66 -9.28 0.84
C ALA A 18 -6.69 -8.53 1.71
N LEU A 19 -7.88 -9.10 1.86
CA LEU A 19 -8.93 -8.54 2.70
C LEU A 19 -8.48 -8.49 4.17
N GLY A 20 -7.92 -9.58 4.71
CA GLY A 20 -7.46 -9.62 6.10
C GLY A 20 -6.34 -8.63 6.40
N GLN A 21 -5.41 -8.43 5.47
CA GLN A 21 -4.35 -7.42 5.61
C GLN A 21 -4.93 -6.00 5.57
N TRP A 22 -5.85 -5.72 4.65
CA TRP A 22 -6.50 -4.42 4.53
C TRP A 22 -7.33 -4.09 5.79
N GLU A 23 -8.09 -5.04 6.31
CA GLU A 23 -8.83 -4.89 7.56
C GLU A 23 -7.88 -4.66 8.74
N CYS A 24 -6.78 -5.42 8.83
CA CYS A 24 -5.76 -5.21 9.85
C CYS A 24 -5.19 -3.78 9.80
N PHE A 25 -4.96 -3.27 8.59
CA PHE A 25 -4.52 -1.90 8.36
C PHE A 25 -5.51 -0.85 8.86
N LEU A 26 -6.79 -0.98 8.52
CA LEU A 26 -7.83 -0.07 9.00
C LEU A 26 -8.00 -0.16 10.53
N LEU A 27 -7.96 -1.37 11.09
CA LEU A 27 -8.06 -1.59 12.54
C LEU A 27 -6.90 -0.94 13.28
N GLN A 28 -5.68 -1.02 12.76
CA GLN A 28 -4.52 -0.36 13.35
C GLN A 28 -4.64 1.16 13.26
N LEU A 29 -5.16 1.71 12.16
CA LEU A 29 -5.47 3.15 12.07
C LEU A 29 -6.46 3.57 13.17
N ILE A 30 -7.55 2.83 13.37
CA ILE A 30 -8.54 3.14 14.42
C ILE A 30 -7.95 2.95 15.83
N SER A 31 -7.14 1.90 16.02
CA SER A 31 -6.57 1.53 17.32
C SER A 31 -5.37 2.37 17.71
N SER A 32 -4.70 3.03 16.77
CA SER A 32 -3.51 3.85 17.04
C SER A 32 -3.79 5.05 17.97
N GLY A 33 -5.06 5.45 18.14
CA GLY A 33 -5.49 6.40 19.17
C GLY A 33 -5.94 5.82 20.49
N GLN A 34 -5.87 4.49 20.64
CA GLN A 34 -6.15 3.78 21.87
C GLN A 34 -4.83 3.14 22.32
N SER A 35 -4.23 3.72 23.37
CA SER A 35 -2.93 3.36 23.93
C SER A 35 -2.65 1.83 24.00
N GLU A 36 -1.38 1.48 23.78
CA GLU A 36 -0.69 0.20 24.12
C GLU A 36 -0.59 -0.93 23.09
N ARG A 37 -1.12 -0.83 21.86
CA ARG A 37 -0.78 -1.81 20.81
C ARG A 37 0.35 -1.29 19.93
N GLN A 38 1.49 -1.98 19.96
CA GLN A 38 2.57 -1.78 19.00
C GLN A 38 2.00 -1.91 17.59
N THR A 39 2.10 -0.84 16.82
CA THR A 39 1.75 -0.86 15.39
C THR A 39 2.86 -1.62 14.66
N ASN A 40 2.48 -2.62 13.87
CA ASN A 40 3.45 -3.47 13.17
C ASN A 40 3.90 -2.87 11.82
N PHE A 41 3.45 -1.65 11.52
CA PHE A 41 3.76 -0.99 10.26
C PHE A 41 5.18 -0.44 10.20
N SER A 42 5.70 -0.41 8.98
CA SER A 42 6.94 0.28 8.69
C SER A 42 6.84 1.78 9.07
N PRO A 43 7.98 2.43 9.34
CA PRO A 43 8.02 3.88 9.58
C PRO A 43 7.41 4.70 8.43
N SER A 44 7.54 4.21 7.19
CA SER A 44 6.96 4.83 5.99
C SER A 44 5.43 4.84 6.04
N MET A 45 4.83 3.71 6.41
CA MET A 45 3.39 3.57 6.55
C MET A 45 2.85 4.37 7.74
N MET A 46 3.57 4.38 8.87
CA MET A 46 3.20 5.20 10.01
C MET A 46 3.14 6.70 9.68
N ARG A 47 4.05 7.19 8.83
CA ARG A 47 4.07 8.59 8.44
C ARG A 47 2.86 8.99 7.60
N ILE A 48 2.31 8.07 6.78
CA ILE A 48 1.04 8.30 6.06
C ILE A 48 -0.08 8.58 7.06
N PHE A 49 -0.15 7.81 8.15
CA PHE A 49 -1.14 8.05 9.19
C PHE A 49 -0.96 9.43 9.82
N GLN A 50 0.25 9.81 10.19
CA GLN A 50 0.55 11.06 10.88
C GLN A 50 0.43 12.34 10.02
N ARG A 51 0.39 12.21 8.68
CA ARG A 51 0.29 13.36 7.77
C ARG A 51 -1.13 13.84 7.50
N GLY A 52 -2.14 13.04 7.85
CA GLY A 52 -3.52 13.44 7.60
C GLY A 52 -4.57 12.62 8.33
N LEU A 53 -4.34 11.35 8.61
CA LEU A 53 -5.35 10.46 9.20
C LEU A 53 -5.35 10.51 10.74
N LEU A 54 -4.20 10.74 11.35
CA LEU A 54 -3.98 10.87 12.78
C LEU A 54 -3.41 12.23 13.13
N SER A 55 -3.78 12.75 14.29
CA SER A 55 -3.20 13.95 14.84
C SER A 55 -1.73 13.74 15.21
N GLN A 56 -0.90 14.75 14.92
CA GLN A 56 0.49 14.77 15.39
C GLN A 56 0.46 15.05 16.90
N SER A 57 0.79 14.04 17.70
CA SER A 57 0.80 14.14 19.16
C SER A 57 1.89 15.11 19.62
N ARG A 58 1.50 16.36 19.89
CA ARG A 58 2.42 17.39 20.41
C ARG A 58 2.76 17.21 21.90
N ASP A 59 1.93 16.51 22.66
CA ASP A 59 2.06 16.39 24.13
C ASP A 59 1.58 15.03 24.64
N LYS A 60 2.44 14.00 24.69
CA LYS A 60 2.25 12.69 25.38
C LYS A 60 0.88 11.95 25.23
N GLU A 61 -0.05 12.45 24.42
CA GLU A 61 -1.37 11.89 24.18
C GLU A 61 -1.29 10.90 23.01
N ALA A 62 -2.15 9.88 23.07
CA ALA A 62 -2.30 8.94 21.96
C ALA A 62 -2.78 9.67 20.69
N PRO A 63 -2.20 9.40 19.50
CA PRO A 63 -2.61 10.02 18.24
C PRO A 63 -4.09 9.78 17.94
N ARG A 64 -4.91 10.82 17.77
CA ARG A 64 -6.35 10.65 17.54
C ARG A 64 -6.69 10.72 16.06
N LEU A 65 -7.75 10.04 15.62
CA LEU A 65 -8.30 10.21 14.28
C LEU A 65 -8.67 11.67 14.04
N THR A 66 -8.22 12.23 12.92
CA THR A 66 -8.62 13.55 12.44
C THR A 66 -9.94 13.47 11.68
N ASP A 67 -10.54 14.61 11.32
CA ASP A 67 -11.69 14.65 10.41
C ASP A 67 -11.39 13.94 9.08
N SER A 68 -10.17 14.12 8.54
CA SER A 68 -9.73 13.42 7.33
C SER A 68 -9.57 11.92 7.54
N GLY A 69 -9.15 11.50 8.75
CA GLY A 69 -9.13 10.10 9.17
C GLY A 69 -10.52 9.46 9.18
N PHE A 70 -11.53 10.17 9.71
CA PHE A 70 -12.92 9.71 9.67
C PHE A 70 -13.47 9.65 8.24
N GLN A 71 -13.22 10.69 7.42
CA GLN A 71 -13.64 10.68 6.01
C GLN A 71 -13.01 9.52 5.25
N PHE A 72 -11.71 9.25 5.47
CA PHE A 72 -11.01 8.11 4.89
C PHE A 72 -11.69 6.78 5.22
N LEU A 73 -12.08 6.56 6.48
CA LEU A 73 -12.78 5.33 6.90
C LEU A 73 -14.16 5.15 6.24
N LEU A 74 -14.80 6.23 5.79
CA LEU A 74 -16.12 6.20 5.13
C LEU A 74 -16.03 6.02 3.61
N MET A 75 -14.84 6.13 3.02
CA MET A 75 -14.62 5.93 1.58
C MET A 75 -14.73 4.46 1.18
N ASP A 76 -15.02 4.20 -0.10
CA ASP A 76 -14.89 2.85 -0.65
C ASP A 76 -13.40 2.42 -0.73
N THR A 77 -13.15 1.11 -0.80
CA THR A 77 -11.80 0.54 -0.77
C THR A 77 -10.88 1.09 -1.87
N ASN A 78 -11.40 1.34 -3.07
CA ASN A 78 -10.56 1.86 -4.15
C ASN A 78 -10.13 3.30 -3.84
N ALA A 79 -11.07 4.14 -3.40
CA ALA A 79 -10.76 5.52 -3.02
C ALA A 79 -9.81 5.59 -1.81
N GLN A 80 -9.92 4.66 -0.86
CA GLN A 80 -8.96 4.53 0.24
C GLN A 80 -7.55 4.15 -0.26
N LEU A 81 -7.44 3.12 -1.12
CA LEU A 81 -6.17 2.71 -1.73
C LEU A 81 -5.50 3.88 -2.46
N TRP A 82 -6.30 4.66 -3.19
CA TRP A 82 -5.85 5.88 -3.86
C TRP A 82 -5.22 6.89 -2.94
N TYR A 83 -5.91 7.18 -1.84
CA TYR A 83 -5.44 8.11 -0.85
C TYR A 83 -4.10 7.64 -0.29
N ILE A 84 -4.00 6.36 0.09
CA ILE A 84 -2.77 5.77 0.64
C ILE A 84 -1.62 5.84 -0.36
N ILE A 85 -1.83 5.44 -1.62
CA ILE A 85 -0.76 5.48 -2.63
C ILE A 85 -0.33 6.92 -2.94
N ARG A 86 -1.26 7.88 -3.00
CA ARG A 86 -0.91 9.30 -3.19
C ARG A 86 -0.04 9.82 -2.04
N GLU A 87 -0.43 9.53 -0.80
CA GLU A 87 0.35 9.93 0.37
C GLU A 87 1.70 9.20 0.43
N TYR A 88 1.75 7.94 0.02
CA TYR A 88 2.99 7.16 -0.09
C TYR A 88 3.97 7.80 -1.10
N ILE A 89 3.49 8.15 -2.29
CA ILE A 89 4.28 8.87 -3.30
C ILE A 89 4.75 10.23 -2.75
N SER A 90 3.86 10.99 -2.11
CA SER A 90 4.20 12.31 -1.58
C SER A 90 5.23 12.25 -0.43
N ASN A 91 5.22 11.17 0.36
CA ASN A 91 6.19 10.92 1.44
C ASN A 91 7.56 10.44 0.91
N SER A 92 7.62 9.82 -0.27
CA SER A 92 8.87 9.27 -0.81
C SER A 92 9.98 10.31 -1.01
N GLU A 93 9.60 11.55 -1.35
CA GLU A 93 10.52 12.67 -1.53
C GLU A 93 11.22 13.07 -0.23
N GLU A 94 10.52 13.01 0.91
CA GLU A 94 11.12 13.26 2.23
C GLU A 94 12.15 12.20 2.63
N GLN A 95 12.11 11.03 1.98
CA GLN A 95 13.04 9.92 2.19
C GLN A 95 14.16 9.88 1.15
N GLY A 96 14.19 10.83 0.21
CA GLY A 96 15.16 10.85 -0.89
C GLY A 96 14.92 9.78 -1.95
N VAL A 97 13.73 9.18 -1.99
CA VAL A 97 13.33 8.23 -3.04
C VAL A 97 12.76 9.03 -4.21
N ASP A 98 13.20 8.73 -5.43
CA ASP A 98 12.68 9.38 -6.64
C ASP A 98 11.22 8.98 -6.87
N GLN A 99 10.32 9.97 -6.86
CA GLN A 99 8.89 9.76 -7.12
C GLN A 99 8.65 9.14 -8.50
N ALA A 100 9.47 9.46 -9.50
CA ALA A 100 9.34 8.92 -10.85
C ALA A 100 9.60 7.41 -10.85
N ASP A 101 10.65 6.95 -10.17
CA ASP A 101 10.97 5.52 -10.04
C ASP A 101 9.89 4.79 -9.25
N LEU A 102 9.35 5.43 -8.21
CA LEU A 102 8.25 4.90 -7.41
C LEU A 102 6.97 4.69 -8.25
N ILE A 103 6.60 5.70 -9.03
CA ILE A 103 5.44 5.64 -9.93
C ILE A 103 5.67 4.61 -11.03
N ALA A 104 6.88 4.55 -11.60
CA ALA A 104 7.24 3.56 -12.61
C ALA A 104 7.08 2.14 -12.06
N PHE A 105 7.52 1.88 -10.84
CA PHE A 105 7.36 0.57 -10.21
C PHE A 105 5.91 0.23 -9.87
N LEU A 106 5.12 1.19 -9.36
CA LEU A 106 3.69 0.99 -9.13
C LEU A 106 2.94 0.69 -10.43
N LEU A 107 3.32 1.35 -11.52
CA LEU A 107 2.78 1.09 -12.86
C LEU A 107 3.24 -0.28 -13.40
N GLU A 108 4.49 -0.67 -13.16
CA GLU A 108 4.99 -1.99 -13.52
C GLU A 108 4.20 -3.09 -12.79
N LEU A 109 4.03 -2.97 -11.47
CA LEU A 109 3.22 -3.87 -10.64
C LEU A 109 1.78 -3.97 -11.16
N SER A 110 1.28 -2.87 -11.71
CA SER A 110 -0.06 -2.75 -12.27
C SER A 110 -0.31 -3.70 -13.46
N PHE A 111 0.75 -4.04 -14.20
CA PHE A 111 0.72 -4.98 -15.33
C PHE A 111 0.99 -6.44 -14.93
N HIS A 112 1.31 -6.69 -13.65
CA HIS A 112 1.52 -8.04 -13.18
C HIS A 112 0.20 -8.81 -13.07
N THR A 113 0.24 -10.11 -13.34
CA THR A 113 -0.93 -10.98 -13.26
C THR A 113 -1.21 -11.34 -11.80
N THR A 114 -2.45 -11.13 -11.36
CA THR A 114 -2.90 -11.59 -10.04
C THR A 114 -2.61 -13.06 -9.82
N GLY A 115 -1.98 -13.36 -8.70
CA GLY A 115 -1.64 -14.72 -8.30
C GLY A 115 -0.36 -15.27 -8.90
N GLU A 116 0.28 -14.64 -9.88
CA GLU A 116 1.62 -15.05 -10.38
C GLU A 116 2.73 -14.66 -9.41
N ALA A 117 3.78 -15.48 -9.35
CA ALA A 117 4.90 -15.28 -8.44
C ALA A 117 6.09 -14.66 -9.16
N TYR A 118 6.57 -13.53 -8.65
CA TYR A 118 7.65 -12.73 -9.22
C TYR A 118 8.81 -12.67 -8.24
N ASN A 119 10.03 -12.80 -8.73
CA ASN A 119 11.22 -12.92 -7.88
C ASN A 119 11.59 -11.56 -7.25
N THR A 120 11.75 -11.51 -5.92
CA THR A 120 12.16 -10.27 -5.22
C THR A 120 13.66 -10.03 -5.26
N ASN A 121 14.48 -11.02 -5.66
CA ASN A 121 15.93 -10.92 -5.70
C ASN A 121 16.43 -10.01 -6.83
N THR A 122 15.60 -9.78 -7.86
CA THR A 122 15.90 -8.87 -8.97
C THR A 122 15.61 -7.41 -8.63
N LEU A 123 14.92 -7.16 -7.51
CA LEU A 123 14.52 -5.82 -7.08
C LEU A 123 15.67 -5.09 -6.39
N THR A 124 15.71 -3.77 -6.53
CA THR A 124 16.58 -2.91 -5.72
C THR A 124 16.14 -2.91 -4.26
N ASP A 125 16.95 -2.37 -3.35
CA ASP A 125 16.61 -2.38 -1.93
C ASP A 125 15.43 -1.45 -1.62
N GLU A 126 15.29 -0.36 -2.39
CA GLU A 126 14.14 0.54 -2.35
C GLU A 126 12.86 -0.17 -2.81
N GLN A 127 12.93 -0.89 -3.93
CA GLN A 127 11.80 -1.68 -4.45
C GLN A 127 11.40 -2.80 -3.47
N LYS A 128 12.36 -3.45 -2.80
CA LYS A 128 12.06 -4.44 -1.75
C LYS A 128 11.37 -3.80 -0.54
N SER A 129 11.78 -2.59 -0.16
CA SER A 129 11.08 -1.84 0.90
C SER A 129 9.66 -1.54 0.49
N MET A 130 9.45 -1.07 -0.75
CA MET A 130 8.12 -0.81 -1.27
C MET A 130 7.26 -2.07 -1.33
N ILE A 131 7.80 -3.21 -1.75
CA ILE A 131 7.06 -4.47 -1.77
C ILE A 131 6.63 -4.91 -0.36
N LYS A 132 7.46 -4.67 0.67
CA LYS A 132 7.06 -4.94 2.07
C LYS A 132 5.92 -4.02 2.50
N ASP A 133 6.03 -2.73 2.21
CA ASP A 133 5.00 -1.73 2.47
C ASP A 133 3.68 -2.09 1.76
N LEU A 134 3.74 -2.52 0.51
CA LEU A 134 2.57 -2.99 -0.25
C LEU A 134 2.00 -4.31 0.29
N ALA A 135 2.83 -5.16 0.89
CA ALA A 135 2.38 -6.40 1.53
C ALA A 135 1.63 -6.14 2.84
N ASP A 136 2.06 -5.12 3.58
CA ASP A 136 1.39 -4.64 4.79
C ASP A 136 -0.04 -4.14 4.47
N LEU A 137 -0.24 -3.58 3.27
CA LEU A 137 -1.56 -3.19 2.74
C LEU A 137 -2.34 -4.35 2.08
N GLY A 138 -1.73 -5.52 1.91
CA GLY A 138 -2.35 -6.65 1.22
C GLY A 138 -2.38 -6.55 -0.31
N LEU A 139 -1.68 -5.60 -0.92
CA LEU A 139 -1.56 -5.48 -2.38
C LEU A 139 -0.70 -6.61 -2.97
N VAL A 140 0.27 -7.10 -2.22
CA VAL A 140 1.10 -8.24 -2.61
C VAL A 140 1.23 -9.21 -1.44
N LYS A 141 1.34 -10.51 -1.72
CA LYS A 141 1.69 -11.51 -0.72
C LYS A 141 3.17 -11.87 -0.88
N LEU A 142 3.94 -11.72 0.20
CA LEU A 142 5.31 -12.19 0.25
C LEU A 142 5.36 -13.70 0.50
N GLN A 143 6.22 -14.39 -0.25
CA GLN A 143 6.44 -15.83 -0.13
C GLN A 143 7.94 -16.10 -0.08
N GLN A 144 8.43 -16.62 1.05
CA GLN A 144 9.84 -16.99 1.20
C GLN A 144 10.06 -18.45 0.81
N GLY A 145 11.01 -18.69 -0.08
CA GLY A 145 11.58 -20.00 -0.37
C GLY A 145 12.88 -20.24 0.38
N ARG A 146 13.52 -21.39 0.08
CA ARG A 146 14.81 -21.76 0.70
C ARG A 146 15.99 -20.90 0.25
N LYS A 147 15.94 -20.36 -0.98
CA LYS A 147 17.02 -19.57 -1.60
C LYS A 147 16.52 -18.29 -2.28
N GLU A 148 15.24 -18.26 -2.60
CA GLU A 148 14.61 -17.19 -3.35
C GLU A 148 13.39 -16.72 -2.57
N SER A 149 13.03 -15.46 -2.78
CA SER A 149 11.82 -14.87 -2.24
C SER A 149 11.00 -14.36 -3.41
N TRP A 150 9.67 -14.43 -3.27
CA TRP A 150 8.73 -14.02 -4.28
C TRP A 150 7.69 -13.08 -3.69
N PHE A 151 7.15 -12.22 -4.55
CA PHE A 151 5.93 -11.49 -4.27
C PHE A 151 4.84 -11.94 -5.25
N ILE A 152 3.61 -11.98 -4.77
CA ILE A 152 2.44 -12.43 -5.51
C ILE A 152 1.38 -11.32 -5.48
N PRO A 153 1.10 -10.63 -6.61
CA PRO A 153 0.08 -9.58 -6.65
C PRO A 153 -1.30 -10.11 -6.30
N THR A 154 -2.04 -9.33 -5.52
CA THR A 154 -3.45 -9.59 -5.18
C THR A 154 -4.35 -8.74 -6.06
N LYS A 155 -5.67 -8.97 -5.96
CA LYS A 155 -6.68 -8.18 -6.66
C LYS A 155 -6.63 -6.69 -6.28
N LEU A 156 -6.17 -6.34 -5.08
CA LEU A 156 -6.02 -4.94 -4.65
C LEU A 156 -4.95 -4.23 -5.48
N ALA A 157 -3.83 -4.89 -5.80
CA ALA A 157 -2.81 -4.34 -6.69
C ALA A 157 -3.35 -4.11 -8.11
N THR A 158 -4.10 -5.06 -8.67
CA THR A 158 -4.69 -4.86 -10.01
C THR A 158 -5.76 -3.77 -10.03
N ASN A 159 -6.56 -3.64 -8.96
CA ASN A 159 -7.56 -2.58 -8.83
C ASN A 159 -6.92 -1.20 -8.75
N LEU A 160 -5.74 -1.09 -8.13
CA LEU A 160 -4.95 0.14 -8.12
C LEU A 160 -4.67 0.62 -9.56
N SER A 161 -4.26 -0.28 -10.43
CA SER A 161 -3.91 -0.03 -11.85
C SER A 161 -5.04 0.61 -12.64
N LEU A 162 -6.25 0.02 -12.56
CA LEU A 162 -7.46 0.48 -13.27
C LEU A 162 -7.83 1.92 -12.94
N SER A 163 -7.30 2.40 -11.84
CA SER A 163 -7.69 3.59 -11.17
C SER A 163 -6.57 4.66 -11.35
N LEU A 164 -5.31 4.22 -11.61
CA LEU A 164 -4.16 5.06 -12.04
C LEU A 164 -4.41 5.55 -13.46
N THR A 165 -4.98 4.69 -14.29
CA THR A 165 -5.40 5.01 -15.64
C THR A 165 -6.59 5.99 -15.66
N ASP A 166 -7.51 5.90 -14.71
CA ASP A 166 -8.66 6.82 -14.62
C ASP A 166 -8.26 8.20 -14.06
N SER A 167 -7.29 8.26 -13.15
CA SER A 167 -6.80 9.52 -12.57
C SER A 167 -5.83 10.29 -13.48
N SER A 168 -5.10 9.63 -14.38
CA SER A 168 -4.34 10.31 -15.45
C SER A 168 -5.27 11.08 -16.40
N SER A 169 -6.46 10.53 -16.66
CA SER A 169 -7.49 11.18 -17.49
C SER A 169 -8.06 12.45 -16.84
N ARG A 170 -7.97 12.60 -15.51
CA ARG A 170 -8.48 13.78 -14.78
C ARG A 170 -7.46 14.91 -14.63
N LYS A 171 -6.17 14.66 -14.91
CA LYS A 171 -5.14 15.72 -14.89
C LYS A 171 -5.18 16.60 -16.14
N GLU A 172 -5.69 16.11 -17.28
CA GLU A 172 -5.90 16.96 -18.46
C GLU A 172 -7.15 17.85 -18.35
N VAL A 173 -8.20 17.42 -17.63
CA VAL A 173 -9.45 18.20 -17.54
C VAL A 173 -9.33 19.41 -16.60
N ASN A 174 -8.51 19.34 -15.55
CA ASN A 174 -8.38 20.45 -14.59
C ASN A 174 -7.43 21.57 -15.04
N SER A 175 -6.60 21.36 -16.07
CA SER A 175 -5.81 22.45 -16.67
C SER A 175 -6.61 23.28 -17.69
N ILE A 176 -7.74 22.74 -18.19
CA ILE A 176 -8.56 23.43 -19.20
C ILE A 176 -9.59 24.38 -18.57
N ILE A 177 -9.96 24.17 -17.29
CA ILE A 177 -11.02 24.96 -16.62
C ILE A 177 -10.48 26.21 -15.90
N ARG A 178 -9.17 26.51 -15.95
CA ARG A 178 -8.60 27.76 -15.39
C ARG A 178 -8.47 28.93 -16.37
N PHE A 179 -9.08 28.86 -17.55
CA PHE A 179 -9.03 29.94 -18.55
C PHE A 179 -10.38 30.42 -19.09
N TYR A 180 -11.46 30.32 -18.31
CA TYR A 180 -12.69 31.09 -18.56
C TYR A 180 -13.27 31.63 -17.26
#